data_AF-A0A9J6FHZ7-F1
#
_entry.id   AF-A0A9J6FHZ7-F1
#
_cell.length_a   1.000
_cell.length_b   1.000
_cell.length_c   1.000
_cell.angle_alpha   90.00
_cell.angle_beta   90.00
_cell.angle_gamma   90.00
#
_symmetry.space_group_name_H-M   'P 1'
#
loop_
_entity.id
_entity.type
_entity.pdbx_description
1 polymer ?
#
loop_
_entity_poly.entity_id
_entity_poly.type
_entity_poly.pdbx_seq_one_letter_code
_entity_poly.pdbx_strand_id
1 'polypeptide(L)'
;MDDDVLVNVFALSSYVRSAAVNMKAIHCRVFPNGHPYRKKKSKWYVSKEAYSSDKYPVYCAGAAYLMRPAVLSSLYDASTHVPFFWVDDVYVTGFLAEYANVSLVDISSFFGLYVVKRIYAVGNTTLFIHTGAPNKLSRQRQRLWQSVIRGRASVDDDFKWKVKRYTRKPEALSVAPPTERAT
;
A
#
# COMPACT_ATOMS: atom_id res chain seq x y z
N MET A 1 -3.50 -4.80 4.89
CA MET A 1 -2.42 -5.78 4.70
C MET A 1 -3.08 -7.04 4.21
N ASP A 2 -2.54 -7.61 3.16
CA ASP A 2 -3.06 -8.84 2.55
C ASP A 2 -2.65 -10.07 3.35
N ASP A 3 -3.41 -11.14 3.22
CA ASP A 3 -3.16 -12.42 3.87
C ASP A 3 -1.93 -13.16 3.30
N ASP A 4 -1.38 -12.67 2.20
CA ASP A 4 -0.16 -13.12 1.57
C ASP A 4 1.09 -12.27 1.87
N VAL A 5 1.01 -11.41 2.88
CA VAL A 5 2.15 -10.65 3.39
C VAL A 5 2.62 -11.18 4.74
N LEU A 6 3.94 -11.39 4.86
CA LEU A 6 4.63 -11.64 6.11
C LEU A 6 5.19 -10.33 6.66
N VAL A 7 5.10 -10.12 7.97
CA VAL A 7 5.59 -8.92 8.64
C VAL A 7 6.81 -9.25 9.49
N ASN A 8 7.88 -8.47 9.34
CA ASN A 8 8.96 -8.44 10.31
C ASN A 8 8.57 -7.52 11.47
N VAL A 9 8.02 -8.11 12.53
CA VAL A 9 7.47 -7.36 13.68
C VAL A 9 8.53 -6.54 14.41
N PHE A 10 9.80 -6.96 14.41
CA PHE A 10 10.90 -6.23 15.06
C PHE A 10 11.23 -4.96 14.30
N ALA A 11 11.43 -5.07 12.99
CA ALA A 11 11.66 -3.92 12.12
C ALA A 11 10.46 -2.95 12.12
N LEU A 12 9.23 -3.51 12.13
CA LEU A 12 8.01 -2.70 12.22
C LEU A 12 7.95 -1.90 13.52
N SER A 13 8.27 -2.52 14.66
CA SER A 13 8.33 -1.84 15.96
C SER A 13 9.34 -0.68 15.94
N SER A 14 10.53 -0.89 15.39
CA SER A 14 11.52 0.19 15.24
C SER A 14 11.01 1.30 14.31
N TYR A 15 10.35 0.93 13.20
CA TYR A 15 9.81 1.91 12.25
C TYR A 15 8.72 2.80 12.87
N VAL A 16 7.75 2.22 13.58
CA VAL A 16 6.64 2.99 14.20
C VAL A 16 7.08 3.84 15.39
N ARG A 17 8.25 3.54 15.99
CA ARG A 17 8.85 4.38 17.04
C ARG A 17 9.74 5.49 16.46
N SER A 18 10.14 5.37 15.20
CA SER A 18 11.00 6.35 14.54
C SER A 18 10.24 7.63 14.19
N ALA A 19 10.97 8.73 13.99
CA ALA A 19 10.36 9.99 13.55
C ALA A 19 9.71 9.91 12.15
N ALA A 20 10.00 8.85 11.36
CA ALA A 20 9.43 8.69 10.03
C ALA A 20 7.90 8.70 10.05
N VAL A 21 7.26 8.06 11.05
CA VAL A 21 5.80 7.98 11.14
C VAL A 21 5.14 9.23 11.73
N ASN A 22 5.89 10.28 12.08
CA ASN A 22 5.31 11.54 12.56
C ASN A 22 4.61 12.34 11.46
N MET A 23 4.84 11.98 10.19
CA MET A 23 4.18 12.60 9.05
C MET A 23 2.70 12.20 9.00
N LYS A 24 1.81 13.17 8.73
CA LYS A 24 0.40 12.90 8.38
C LYS A 24 0.35 12.32 6.95
N ALA A 25 0.67 11.04 6.82
CA ALA A 25 0.80 10.36 5.55
C ALA A 25 0.47 8.86 5.63
N ILE A 26 0.24 8.25 4.47
CA ILE A 26 0.21 6.81 4.30
C ILE A 26 1.60 6.34 3.89
N HIS A 27 2.19 5.44 4.67
CA HIS A 27 3.48 4.83 4.41
C HIS A 27 3.28 3.51 3.69
N CYS A 28 3.75 3.40 2.46
CA CYS A 28 3.48 2.26 1.60
C CYS A 28 4.50 2.10 0.48
N ARG A 29 4.36 1.04 -0.32
CA ARG A 29 4.96 0.96 -1.65
C ARG A 29 4.16 1.82 -2.64
N VAL A 30 4.69 2.98 -3.01
CA VAL A 30 3.98 3.95 -3.88
C VAL A 30 4.04 3.54 -5.36
N PHE A 31 2.91 3.67 -6.05
CA PHE A 31 2.74 3.50 -7.49
C PHE A 31 2.39 4.85 -8.15
N PRO A 32 3.38 5.56 -8.72
CA PRO A 32 3.15 6.89 -9.28
C PRO A 32 2.51 6.91 -10.67
N ASN A 33 2.58 5.81 -11.40
CA ASN A 33 2.15 5.72 -12.80
C ASN A 33 1.18 4.55 -12.99
N GLY A 34 0.16 4.49 -12.11
CA GLY A 34 -0.93 3.54 -12.24
C GLY A 34 -1.81 3.82 -13.43
N HIS A 35 -2.26 2.77 -14.11
CA HIS A 35 -3.21 2.86 -15.21
C HIS A 35 -4.35 1.86 -15.00
N PRO A 36 -5.60 2.22 -15.32
CA PRO A 36 -6.71 1.27 -15.28
C PRO A 36 -6.51 0.14 -16.30
N TYR A 37 -6.75 -1.10 -15.88
CA TYR A 37 -6.70 -2.22 -16.81
C TYR A 37 -7.94 -2.19 -17.71
N ARG A 38 -7.76 -1.93 -19.01
CA ARG A 38 -8.87 -1.82 -19.97
C ARG A 38 -9.24 -3.13 -20.69
N LYS A 39 -8.55 -4.23 -20.38
CA LYS A 39 -8.87 -5.55 -20.96
C LYS A 39 -9.90 -6.26 -20.09
N LYS A 40 -11.07 -6.59 -20.64
CA LYS A 40 -12.19 -7.26 -19.93
C LYS A 40 -11.80 -8.58 -19.23
N LYS A 41 -10.76 -9.26 -19.71
CA LYS A 41 -10.23 -10.50 -19.11
C LYS A 41 -9.37 -10.27 -17.86
N SER A 42 -8.99 -9.02 -17.57
CA SER A 42 -8.21 -8.70 -16.37
C SER A 42 -9.10 -8.80 -15.15
N LYS A 43 -8.60 -9.44 -14.09
CA LYS A 43 -9.28 -9.39 -12.78
C LYS A 43 -9.46 -7.98 -12.26
N TRP A 44 -8.62 -7.04 -12.72
CA TRP A 44 -8.58 -5.62 -12.39
C TRP A 44 -9.26 -4.71 -13.42
N TYR A 45 -10.17 -5.25 -14.25
CA TYR A 45 -10.77 -4.50 -15.36
C TYR A 45 -11.59 -3.29 -14.91
N VAL A 46 -11.31 -2.13 -15.50
CA VAL A 46 -12.07 -0.89 -15.30
C VAL A 46 -12.49 -0.33 -16.65
N SER A 47 -13.80 -0.17 -16.84
CA SER A 47 -14.36 0.38 -18.08
C SER A 47 -14.16 1.90 -18.16
N LYS A 48 -14.25 2.47 -19.36
CA LYS A 48 -14.10 3.92 -19.58
C LYS A 48 -15.27 4.70 -18.98
N GLU A 49 -16.43 4.07 -18.90
CA GLU A 49 -17.64 4.62 -18.27
C GLU A 49 -17.47 4.70 -16.76
N ALA A 50 -16.89 3.68 -16.12
CA ALA A 50 -16.62 3.69 -14.68
C ALA A 50 -15.50 4.67 -14.30
N TYR A 51 -14.50 4.86 -15.17
CA TYR A 51 -13.41 5.82 -14.97
C TYR A 51 -12.85 6.25 -16.33
N SER A 52 -13.03 7.51 -16.68
CA SER A 52 -12.71 8.03 -18.02
C SER A 52 -11.21 8.29 -18.22
N SER A 53 -10.52 8.71 -17.17
CA SER A 53 -9.08 9.02 -17.21
C SER A 53 -8.23 7.78 -17.50
N ASP A 54 -7.13 7.97 -18.23
CA ASP A 54 -6.17 6.90 -18.54
C ASP A 54 -5.13 6.67 -17.44
N LYS A 55 -5.10 7.53 -16.43
CA LYS A 55 -4.15 7.44 -15.32
C LYS A 55 -4.90 7.45 -13.99
N TYR A 56 -4.53 6.55 -13.09
CA TYR A 56 -4.98 6.64 -11.71
C TYR A 56 -4.25 7.78 -10.98
N PRO A 57 -4.83 8.31 -9.89
CA PRO A 57 -4.05 9.08 -8.93
C PRO A 57 -2.86 8.23 -8.46
N VAL A 58 -1.77 8.89 -8.05
CA VAL A 58 -0.65 8.19 -7.43
C VAL A 58 -1.18 7.46 -6.19
N TYR A 59 -1.02 6.15 -6.08
CA TYR A 59 -1.61 5.33 -5.01
C TYR A 59 -0.57 4.38 -4.42
N CYS A 60 -0.95 3.53 -3.48
CA CYS A 60 -0.11 2.53 -2.85
C CYS A 60 -0.47 1.12 -3.30
N ALA A 61 0.49 0.21 -3.50
CA ALA A 61 0.19 -1.19 -3.85
C ALA A 61 -0.45 -1.97 -2.68
N GLY A 62 -1.52 -2.73 -2.95
CA GLY A 62 -2.37 -3.49 -1.99
C GLY A 62 -1.71 -4.20 -0.80
N ALA A 63 -0.48 -4.72 -0.97
CA ALA A 63 0.17 -5.61 0.00
C ALA A 63 0.11 -5.14 1.47
N ALA A 64 0.53 -3.91 1.76
CA ALA A 64 0.48 -3.35 3.12
C ALA A 64 0.66 -1.82 3.13
N TYR A 65 -0.01 -1.18 4.09
CA TYR A 65 0.11 0.24 4.40
C TYR A 65 0.26 0.45 5.91
N LEU A 66 0.98 1.49 6.29
CA LEU A 66 1.03 2.00 7.66
C LEU A 66 0.54 3.44 7.68
N MET A 67 -0.28 3.78 8.65
CA MET A 67 -0.76 5.15 8.83
C MET A 67 -1.13 5.38 10.30
N ARG A 68 -1.14 6.65 10.71
CA ARG A 68 -1.65 7.02 12.03
C ARG A 68 -3.19 6.97 12.04
N PRO A 69 -3.81 6.77 13.21
CA PRO A 69 -5.27 6.84 13.34
C PRO A 69 -5.87 8.15 12.81
N ALA A 70 -5.20 9.29 13.00
CA ALA A 70 -5.66 10.58 12.46
C ALA A 70 -5.73 10.62 10.92
N VAL A 71 -4.87 9.86 10.23
CA VAL A 71 -4.96 9.71 8.77
C VAL A 71 -6.18 8.86 8.41
N LEU A 72 -6.40 7.75 9.14
CA LEU A 72 -7.57 6.90 8.95
C LEU A 72 -8.88 7.68 9.11
N SER A 73 -8.99 8.54 10.13
CA SER A 73 -10.17 9.41 10.31
C SER A 73 -10.40 10.32 9.09
N SER A 74 -9.34 10.97 8.58
CA SER A 74 -9.47 11.81 7.37
C SER A 74 -9.89 11.01 6.12
N LEU A 75 -9.43 9.77 5.97
CA LEU A 75 -9.85 8.89 4.87
C LEU A 75 -11.31 8.43 5.03
N TYR A 76 -11.73 8.15 6.27
CA TYR A 76 -13.11 7.80 6.57
C TYR A 76 -14.07 8.94 6.21
N ASP A 77 -13.76 10.18 6.62
CA ASP A 77 -14.57 11.36 6.27
C ASP A 77 -14.59 11.60 4.75
N ALA A 78 -13.47 11.36 4.06
CA ALA A 78 -13.44 11.44 2.60
C ALA A 78 -14.34 10.38 1.94
N SER A 79 -14.45 9.19 2.53
CA SER A 79 -15.26 8.10 1.97
C SER A 79 -16.76 8.39 1.89
N THR A 80 -17.25 9.38 2.65
CA THR A 80 -18.64 9.83 2.58
C THR A 80 -18.89 10.82 1.44
N HIS A 81 -17.83 11.34 0.81
CA HIS A 81 -17.90 12.36 -0.24
C HIS A 81 -17.40 11.87 -1.60
N VAL A 82 -16.49 10.89 -1.59
CA VAL A 82 -15.90 10.33 -2.81
C VAL A 82 -16.73 9.13 -3.27
N PRO A 83 -17.16 9.08 -4.56
CA PRO A 83 -17.82 7.92 -5.11
C PRO A 83 -17.01 6.64 -4.94
N PHE A 84 -17.67 5.55 -4.55
CA PHE A 84 -17.03 4.26 -4.39
C PHE A 84 -16.32 3.82 -5.67
N PHE A 85 -15.07 3.40 -5.53
CA PHE A 85 -14.29 2.78 -6.59
C PHE A 85 -13.85 1.38 -6.17
N TRP A 86 -14.09 0.40 -7.03
CA TRP A 86 -14.03 -1.01 -6.62
C TRP A 86 -12.61 -1.54 -6.44
N VAL A 87 -11.60 -0.92 -7.08
CA VAL A 87 -10.20 -1.24 -6.86
C VAL A 87 -9.77 -0.55 -5.56
N ASP A 88 -9.73 -1.32 -4.48
CA ASP A 88 -9.61 -0.85 -3.11
C ASP A 88 -8.34 -0.04 -2.84
N ASP A 89 -7.20 -0.49 -3.35
CA ASP A 89 -5.92 0.21 -3.16
C ASP A 89 -5.91 1.58 -3.85
N VAL A 90 -6.43 1.66 -5.08
CA VAL A 90 -6.65 2.92 -5.81
C VAL A 90 -7.69 3.80 -5.11
N TYR A 91 -8.77 3.22 -4.59
CA TYR A 91 -9.81 3.97 -3.90
C TYR A 91 -9.29 4.61 -2.61
N VAL A 92 -8.79 3.80 -1.67
CA VAL A 92 -8.40 4.25 -0.33
C VAL A 92 -7.16 5.11 -0.36
N THR A 93 -6.12 4.69 -1.10
CA THR A 93 -4.81 5.37 -1.04
C THR A 93 -4.57 6.34 -2.20
N GLY A 94 -5.41 6.26 -3.24
CA GLY A 94 -5.49 7.22 -4.32
C GLY A 94 -6.59 8.25 -4.05
N PHE A 95 -7.84 7.93 -4.39
CA PHE A 95 -8.94 8.90 -4.40
C PHE A 95 -9.26 9.49 -3.02
N LEU A 96 -9.44 8.67 -1.98
CA LEU A 96 -9.74 9.17 -0.63
C LEU A 96 -8.58 9.99 -0.07
N ALA A 97 -7.34 9.52 -0.27
CA ALA A 97 -6.16 10.23 0.17
C ALA A 97 -5.96 11.57 -0.55
N GLU A 98 -6.27 11.64 -1.84
CA GLU A 98 -6.21 12.87 -2.62
C GLU A 98 -7.26 13.87 -2.14
N TYR A 99 -8.51 13.44 -1.98
CA TYR A 99 -9.59 14.27 -1.45
C TYR A 99 -9.28 14.80 -0.04
N ALA A 100 -8.76 13.94 0.84
CA ALA A 100 -8.40 14.29 2.21
C ALA A 100 -7.08 15.07 2.34
N ASN A 101 -6.40 15.37 1.22
CA ASN A 101 -5.06 15.98 1.19
C ASN A 101 -4.03 15.23 2.07
N VAL A 102 -4.10 13.89 2.06
CA VAL A 102 -3.17 13.01 2.75
C VAL A 102 -2.00 12.69 1.81
N SER A 103 -0.77 12.97 2.27
CA SER A 103 0.45 12.63 1.52
C SER A 103 0.72 11.12 1.53
N LEU A 104 1.50 10.64 0.56
CA LEU A 104 2.08 9.31 0.62
C LEU A 104 3.58 9.38 0.94
N VAL A 105 4.08 8.36 1.63
CA VAL A 105 5.50 8.17 1.93
C VAL A 105 5.90 6.82 1.38
N ASP A 106 6.79 6.84 0.41
CA ASP A 106 7.31 5.65 -0.25
C ASP A 106 8.36 4.97 0.63
N ILE A 107 8.00 3.79 1.09
CA ILE A 107 8.81 2.85 1.85
C ILE A 107 9.08 1.56 1.05
N SER A 108 9.03 1.62 -0.29
CA SER A 108 9.29 0.47 -1.17
C SER A 108 10.62 -0.23 -0.89
N SER A 109 11.64 0.54 -0.45
CA SER A 109 12.95 0.02 -0.04
C SER A 109 12.88 -0.97 1.13
N PHE A 110 11.80 -0.94 1.91
CA PHE A 110 11.55 -1.82 3.04
C PHE A 110 10.59 -2.98 2.72
N PHE A 111 10.21 -3.16 1.45
CA PHE A 111 9.41 -4.30 0.99
C PHE A 111 10.32 -5.40 0.38
N GLY A 112 10.18 -6.62 0.88
CA GLY A 112 10.69 -7.83 0.24
C GLY A 112 9.66 -8.39 -0.74
N LEU A 113 9.92 -8.28 -2.05
CA LEU A 113 9.01 -8.80 -3.08
C LEU A 113 9.51 -10.15 -3.60
N TYR A 114 8.89 -11.25 -3.14
CA TYR A 114 9.31 -12.59 -3.54
C TYR A 114 9.12 -12.88 -5.04
N VAL A 115 8.18 -12.17 -5.67
CA VAL A 115 7.92 -12.23 -7.12
C VAL A 115 9.12 -11.72 -7.94
N VAL A 116 9.98 -10.90 -7.33
CA VAL A 116 11.13 -10.25 -8.00
C VAL A 116 12.44 -10.97 -7.71
N LYS A 117 12.61 -11.54 -6.50
CA LYS A 117 13.78 -12.34 -6.10
C LYS A 117 13.36 -13.44 -5.15
N ARG A 118 13.93 -14.63 -5.28
CA ARG A 118 13.74 -15.71 -4.31
C ARG A 118 14.38 -15.30 -2.99
N ILE A 119 13.57 -15.01 -1.97
CA ILE A 119 14.03 -14.52 -0.67
C ILE A 119 14.31 -15.73 0.23
N TYR A 120 15.57 -15.90 0.62
CA TYR A 120 15.96 -16.99 1.53
C TYR A 120 16.18 -16.51 2.97
N ALA A 121 16.39 -15.20 3.15
CA ALA A 121 16.53 -14.55 4.44
C ALA A 121 15.87 -13.17 4.42
N VAL A 122 15.29 -12.76 5.55
CA VAL A 122 14.66 -11.45 5.73
C VAL A 122 15.69 -10.49 6.30
N GLY A 123 15.91 -9.35 5.63
CA GLY A 123 16.82 -8.32 6.11
C GLY A 123 16.26 -7.58 7.34
N ASN A 124 17.16 -7.07 8.18
CA ASN A 124 16.78 -6.45 9.46
C ASN A 124 15.89 -5.21 9.28
N THR A 125 15.99 -4.48 8.16
CA THR A 125 15.16 -3.30 7.85
C THR A 125 13.98 -3.61 6.93
N THR A 126 13.81 -4.86 6.49
CA THR A 126 12.65 -5.26 5.69
C THR A 126 11.42 -5.32 6.60
N LEU A 127 10.39 -4.54 6.30
CA LEU A 127 9.14 -4.45 7.08
C LEU A 127 8.13 -5.50 6.63
N PHE A 128 7.89 -5.58 5.32
CA PHE A 128 6.84 -6.39 4.72
C PHE A 128 7.43 -7.30 3.65
N ILE A 129 6.96 -8.54 3.58
CA ILE A 129 7.40 -9.52 2.61
C ILE A 129 6.18 -10.12 1.91
N HIS A 130 6.01 -9.82 0.62
CA HIS A 130 4.95 -10.43 -0.18
C HIS A 130 5.34 -11.87 -0.50
N THR A 131 4.57 -12.83 -0.01
CA THR A 131 4.92 -14.26 -0.04
C THR A 131 4.45 -14.98 -1.31
N GLY A 132 3.48 -14.42 -2.03
CA GLY A 132 2.93 -14.98 -3.28
C GLY A 132 1.65 -15.79 -3.04
N ALA A 133 1.16 -16.51 -4.06
CA ALA A 133 -0.15 -17.17 -4.00
C ALA A 133 -0.27 -18.23 -2.86
N PRO A 134 -1.39 -18.24 -2.11
CA PRO A 134 -1.55 -18.98 -0.85
C PRO A 134 -1.31 -20.50 -0.97
N ASN A 135 -1.57 -21.10 -2.14
CA ASN A 135 -1.61 -22.55 -2.33
C ASN A 135 -0.23 -23.23 -2.44
N LYS A 136 0.89 -22.50 -2.29
CA LYS A 136 2.25 -23.09 -2.40
C LYS A 136 3.19 -22.83 -1.21
N LEU A 137 2.72 -22.26 -0.08
CA LEU A 137 3.59 -21.41 0.73
C LEU A 137 3.77 -21.71 2.22
N SER A 138 3.17 -22.76 2.82
CA SER A 138 3.31 -23.00 4.27
C SER A 138 4.78 -23.15 4.70
N ARG A 139 5.57 -23.99 4.01
CA ARG A 139 7.01 -24.17 4.29
C ARG A 139 7.83 -22.91 4.03
N GLN A 140 7.51 -22.15 3.00
CA GLN A 140 8.24 -20.93 2.67
C GLN A 140 7.99 -19.84 3.70
N ARG A 141 6.72 -19.60 4.07
CA ARG A 141 6.34 -18.69 5.15
C ARG A 141 7.01 -19.08 6.45
N GLN A 142 7.04 -20.37 6.78
CA GLN A 142 7.73 -20.86 7.97
C GLN A 142 9.24 -20.58 7.90
N ARG A 143 9.90 -20.81 6.76
CA ARG A 143 11.34 -20.49 6.60
C ARG A 143 11.63 -19.01 6.75
N LEU A 144 10.82 -18.15 6.11
CA LEU A 144 10.94 -16.70 6.22
C LEU A 144 10.69 -16.23 7.66
N TRP A 145 9.68 -16.79 8.33
CA TRP A 145 9.43 -16.53 9.74
C TRP A 145 10.61 -16.93 10.63
N GLN A 146 11.18 -18.11 10.42
CA GLN A 146 12.39 -18.53 11.14
C GLN A 146 13.59 -17.62 10.85
N SER A 147 13.68 -17.02 9.66
CA SER A 147 14.68 -15.98 9.39
C SER A 147 14.43 -14.72 10.22
N VAL A 148 13.18 -14.26 10.34
CA VAL A 148 12.81 -13.10 11.17
C VAL A 148 13.15 -13.36 12.64
N ILE A 149 12.78 -14.53 13.16
CA ILE A 149 13.05 -14.90 14.55
C ILE A 149 14.55 -15.02 14.85
N ARG A 150 15.34 -15.61 13.93
CA ARG A 150 16.80 -15.69 14.11
C ARG A 150 17.48 -14.32 14.05
N GLY A 151 16.97 -13.43 13.19
CA GLY A 151 17.44 -12.05 13.06
C GLY A 151 16.81 -11.07 14.05
N ARG A 152 16.28 -11.54 15.19
CA ARG A 152 15.60 -10.73 16.22
C ARG A 152 16.52 -9.64 16.82
N ALA A 153 16.68 -8.55 16.12
CA ALA A 153 17.36 -7.37 16.62
C ALA A 153 16.44 -6.17 16.38
N SER A 154 16.28 -5.34 17.42
CA SER A 154 15.82 -3.96 17.19
C SER A 154 16.86 -3.31 16.30
N VAL A 155 16.40 -2.66 15.24
CA VAL A 155 17.30 -1.86 14.41
C VAL A 155 17.20 -0.43 14.91
N ASP A 156 18.31 0.11 15.38
CA ASP A 156 18.45 1.54 15.72
C ASP A 156 18.70 2.41 14.47
N ASP A 157 18.40 1.87 13.29
CA ASP A 157 18.52 2.59 12.02
C ASP A 157 17.48 3.71 11.96
N ASP A 158 17.95 4.92 11.75
CA ASP A 158 17.10 6.06 11.47
C ASP A 158 16.48 5.94 10.07
N PHE A 159 15.25 5.41 10.02
CA PHE A 159 14.48 5.15 8.80
C PHE A 159 14.18 6.42 7.95
N LYS A 160 14.46 7.63 8.46
CA LYS A 160 14.11 8.89 7.77
C LYS A 160 14.80 9.09 6.42
N TRP A 161 15.99 8.56 6.21
CA TRP A 161 16.80 8.82 5.00
C TRP A 161 16.42 7.98 3.79
N LYS A 162 15.59 6.95 3.98
CA LYS A 162 15.23 5.96 2.95
C LYS A 162 13.79 6.09 2.46
N VAL A 163 13.11 7.19 2.82
CA VAL A 163 11.72 7.43 2.45
C VAL A 163 11.58 8.61 1.51
N LYS A 164 10.71 8.48 0.50
CA LYS A 164 10.40 9.55 -0.45
C LYS A 164 8.96 10.01 -0.28
N ARG A 165 8.75 11.32 -0.11
CA ARG A 165 7.41 11.88 0.06
C ARG A 165 6.76 12.25 -1.28
N TYR A 166 5.46 11.96 -1.39
CA TYR A 166 4.60 12.34 -2.49
C TYR A 166 3.53 13.28 -1.94
N THR A 167 3.65 14.56 -2.29
CA THR A 167 2.66 15.59 -1.95
C THR A 167 1.54 15.59 -2.98
N ARG A 168 0.31 15.82 -2.54
CA ARG A 168 -0.85 15.94 -3.41
C ARG A 168 -0.97 17.37 -3.89
N LYS A 169 -1.34 17.53 -5.16
CA LYS A 169 -1.96 18.76 -5.65
C LYS A 169 -3.48 18.54 -5.63
N PRO A 170 -4.29 19.51 -5.21
CA PRO A 170 -5.74 19.38 -5.33
C PRO A 170 -6.11 19.38 -6.82
N GLU A 171 -6.49 18.22 -7.34
CA GLU A 171 -7.12 18.07 -8.66
C GLU A 171 -8.56 17.59 -8.48
N ALA A 172 -9.42 17.90 -9.45
CA ALA A 172 -10.81 17.46 -9.42
C ALA A 172 -10.88 15.93 -9.61
N LEU A 173 -11.59 15.24 -8.72
CA LEU A 173 -11.80 13.80 -8.83
C LEU A 173 -12.53 13.45 -10.13
N SER A 174 -11.96 12.54 -10.92
CA SER A 174 -12.51 12.10 -12.21
C SER A 174 -13.30 10.77 -12.10
N VAL A 175 -13.79 10.45 -10.90
CA VAL A 175 -14.55 9.22 -10.63
C VAL A 175 -16.02 9.46 -10.92
N ALA A 176 -16.61 8.65 -11.78
CA ALA A 176 -18.05 8.69 -12.02
C ALA A 176 -18.81 8.20 -10.77
N PRO A 177 -19.98 8.77 -10.46
CA PRO A 177 -20.85 8.19 -9.44
C PRO A 177 -21.20 6.73 -9.78
N PRO A 178 -21.49 5.88 -8.79
CA PRO A 178 -21.88 4.50 -9.05
C PRO A 178 -23.04 4.49 -10.03
N THR A 179 -22.92 3.74 -11.13
CA THR A 179 -24.10 3.43 -11.93
C THR A 179 -25.00 2.58 -11.07
N GLU A 180 -26.22 3.06 -10.78
CA GLU A 180 -27.29 2.21 -10.27
C GLU A 180 -27.36 0.99 -11.21
N ARG A 181 -26.94 -0.18 -10.72
CA ARG A 181 -27.33 -1.40 -11.40
C ARG A 181 -28.84 -1.48 -11.21
N ALA A 182 -29.56 -1.37 -12.31
CA ALA A 182 -30.94 -1.77 -12.40
C ALA A 182 -31.09 -3.17 -11.77
N THR A 183 -31.89 -3.22 -10.71
CA THR A 183 -32.55 -4.38 -10.05
C THR A 183 -31.70 -5.61 -9.76
#